data_AF-A0AAV5SMM7-F1
#
_entry.id   AF-A0AAV5SMM7-F1
#
_cell.length_a   1.000
_cell.length_b   1.000
_cell.length_c   1.000
_cell.angle_alpha   90.00
_cell.angle_beta   90.00
_cell.angle_gamma   90.00
#
_symmetry.space_group_name_H-M   'P 1'
#
loop_
_entity.id
_entity.type
_entity.pdbx_description
1 polymer ?
#
loop_
_entity_poly.entity_id
_entity_poly.type
_entity_poly.pdbx_seq_one_letter_code
_entity_poly.pdbx_strand_id
1 'polypeptide(L)'
;EINLNALKDFMTRVHPNYAMRDFYLTGQSYAGLFIPWLSRRILTGINSGELENTNFKGFAIGNGVFGQALGYLTYGAIPQKYTEVIFEAWKKILRGEGLDTKLEEHDLLY
;
A
#
# COMPACT_ATOMS: atom_id res chain seq x y z
N GLU A 1 13.24 7.25 9.88
CA GLU A 1 14.07 7.09 11.09
C GLU A 1 13.21 7.02 12.35
N ILE A 2 12.38 8.04 12.62
CA ILE A 2 11.51 8.10 13.81
C ILE A 2 10.66 6.84 14.01
N ASN A 3 9.98 6.32 12.98
CA ASN A 3 9.10 5.15 13.14
C ASN A 3 9.84 3.85 13.47
N LEU A 4 11.06 3.64 12.92
CA LEU A 4 11.86 2.47 13.27
C LEU A 4 12.39 2.60 14.69
N ASN A 5 12.86 3.79 15.07
CA ASN A 5 13.34 4.05 16.43
C ASN A 5 12.22 3.88 17.46
N ALA A 6 11.01 4.32 17.15
CA ALA A 6 9.84 4.10 17.99
C ALA A 6 9.52 2.60 18.15
N LEU A 7 9.59 1.81 17.07
CA LEU A 7 9.41 0.36 17.13
C LEU A 7 10.49 -0.31 17.98
N LYS A 8 11.75 0.08 17.78
CA LYS A 8 12.89 -0.44 18.56
C LYS A 8 12.70 -0.13 20.04
N ASP A 9 12.44 1.12 20.39
CA ASP A 9 12.24 1.58 21.77
C ASP A 9 11.03 0.89 22.43
N PHE A 10 9.94 0.69 21.67
CA PHE A 10 8.79 -0.08 22.13
C PHE A 10 9.18 -1.51 22.51
N MET A 11 9.95 -2.19 21.65
CA MET A 11 10.32 -3.60 21.84
C MET A 11 11.44 -3.80 22.85
N THR A 12 12.32 -2.83 23.09
CA THR A 12 13.47 -3.00 24.00
C THR A 12 13.25 -2.37 25.37
N ARG A 13 12.58 -1.21 25.44
CA ARG A 13 12.44 -0.43 26.68
C ARG A 13 11.02 -0.42 27.23
N VAL A 14 10.01 -0.15 26.40
CA VAL A 14 8.63 0.08 26.89
C VAL A 14 7.93 -1.26 27.17
N HIS A 15 8.04 -2.23 26.26
CA HIS A 15 7.43 -3.54 26.38
C HIS A 15 8.37 -4.67 25.93
N PRO A 16 9.43 -4.95 26.71
CA PRO A 16 10.42 -5.98 26.38
C PRO A 16 9.84 -7.39 26.19
N ASN A 17 8.66 -7.65 26.75
CA ASN A 17 7.96 -8.93 26.58
C ASN A 17 7.55 -9.23 25.12
N TYR A 18 7.58 -8.23 24.23
CA TYR A 18 7.30 -8.39 22.79
C TYR A 18 8.57 -8.49 21.92
N ALA A 19 9.78 -8.40 22.50
CA ALA A 19 11.05 -8.33 21.77
C ALA A 19 11.31 -9.51 20.82
N MET A 20 10.71 -10.67 21.07
CA MET A 20 10.89 -11.88 20.25
C MET A 20 9.59 -12.36 19.60
N ARG A 21 8.52 -11.57 19.65
CA ARG A 21 7.23 -11.97 19.08
C ARG A 21 7.21 -11.71 17.58
N ASP A 22 6.49 -12.58 16.89
CA ASP A 22 6.02 -12.31 15.53
C ASP A 22 5.25 -11.00 15.51
N PHE A 23 5.56 -10.15 14.53
CA PHE A 23 4.88 -8.88 14.38
C PHE A 23 4.60 -8.54 12.91
N TYR A 24 3.59 -7.70 12.75
CA TYR A 24 3.05 -7.28 11.45
C TYR A 24 2.89 -5.77 11.43
N LEU A 25 2.96 -5.18 10.24
CA LEU A 25 2.56 -3.79 10.02
C LEU A 25 1.19 -3.72 9.37
N THR A 26 0.32 -2.89 9.91
CA THR A 26 -1.01 -2.66 9.31
C THR A 26 -1.25 -1.17 9.17
N GLY A 27 -1.94 -0.76 8.11
CA GLY A 27 -2.34 0.64 7.93
C GLY A 27 -3.46 0.79 6.93
N GLN A 28 -4.03 1.99 6.87
CA GLN A 28 -5.11 2.33 5.95
C GLN A 28 -4.86 3.69 5.26
N SER A 29 -5.47 3.90 4.09
CA SER A 29 -5.47 5.20 3.40
C SER A 29 -4.05 5.64 3.04
N TYR A 30 -3.60 6.81 3.50
CA TYR A 30 -2.27 7.33 3.20
C TYR A 30 -1.13 6.45 3.73
N ALA A 31 -1.42 5.50 4.64
CA ALA A 31 -0.49 4.46 5.04
C ALA A 31 -0.08 3.53 3.87
N GLY A 32 -0.75 3.57 2.72
CA GLY A 32 -0.31 2.90 1.49
C GLY A 32 1.08 3.32 1.03
N LEU A 33 1.53 4.55 1.35
CA LEU A 33 2.90 4.99 1.11
C LEU A 33 3.83 4.60 2.27
N PHE A 34 3.36 4.72 3.50
CA PHE A 34 4.20 4.54 4.69
C PHE A 34 4.49 3.07 5.02
N ILE A 35 3.53 2.17 4.86
CA ILE A 35 3.68 0.76 5.23
C ILE A 35 4.76 0.07 4.37
N PRO A 36 4.79 0.21 3.03
CA PRO A 36 5.87 -0.35 2.23
C PRO A 36 7.24 0.26 2.57
N TRP A 37 7.29 1.58 2.77
CA TRP A 37 8.51 2.28 3.13
C TRP A 37 9.08 1.81 4.48
N LEU A 38 8.23 1.71 5.50
CA LEU A 38 8.63 1.26 6.83
C LEU A 38 9.00 -0.23 6.82
N SER A 39 8.26 -1.06 6.07
CA SER A 39 8.58 -2.48 5.91
C SER A 39 9.98 -2.67 5.34
N ARG A 40 10.35 -1.91 4.29
CA ARG A 40 11.72 -1.91 3.75
C ARG A 40 12.73 -1.50 4.82
N ARG A 41 12.45 -0.44 5.58
CA ARG A 41 13.37 0.07 6.62
C ARG A 41 13.55 -0.91 7.78
N ILE A 42 12.51 -1.65 8.16
CA ILE A 42 12.55 -2.74 9.15
C ILE A 42 13.45 -3.86 8.64
N LEU A 43 13.24 -4.34 7.41
CA LEU A 43 14.08 -5.39 6.83
C LEU A 43 15.55 -4.96 6.74
N THR A 44 15.82 -3.71 6.35
CA THR A 44 17.17 -3.15 6.40
C THR A 44 17.74 -3.10 7.81
N GLY A 45 16.95 -2.68 8.81
CA GLY A 45 17.37 -2.64 10.21
C GLY A 45 17.63 -4.02 10.81
N ILE A 46 16.88 -5.03 10.40
CA ILE A 46 17.12 -6.44 10.76
C ILE A 46 18.46 -6.90 10.15
N ASN A 47 18.66 -6.67 8.85
CA ASN A 47 19.86 -7.11 8.15
C ASN A 47 21.14 -6.41 8.63
N SER A 48 21.04 -5.17 9.13
CA SER A 48 22.18 -4.44 9.69
C SER A 48 22.41 -4.69 11.19
N GLY A 49 21.53 -5.46 11.85
CA GLY A 49 21.57 -5.67 13.31
C GLY A 49 21.11 -4.46 14.14
N GLU A 50 20.50 -3.44 13.53
CA GLU A 50 19.95 -2.29 14.23
C GLU A 50 18.67 -2.65 15.01
N LEU A 51 17.87 -3.58 14.48
CA LEU A 51 16.66 -4.11 15.11
C LEU A 51 16.90 -5.55 15.57
N GLU A 52 16.82 -5.77 16.89
CA GLU A 52 17.05 -7.09 17.49
C GLU A 52 15.94 -8.10 17.15
N ASN A 53 14.69 -7.64 17.09
CA ASN A 53 13.58 -8.49 16.71
C ASN A 53 13.58 -8.76 15.19
N THR A 54 13.90 -9.99 14.81
CA THR A 54 13.95 -10.43 13.40
C THR A 54 12.64 -11.08 12.93
N ASN A 55 11.62 -11.22 13.80
CA ASN A 55 10.36 -11.92 13.53
C ASN A 55 9.31 -11.06 12.80
N PHE A 56 9.73 -10.25 11.84
CA PHE A 56 8.79 -9.52 10.97
C PHE A 56 8.14 -10.48 9.98
N LYS A 57 6.81 -10.63 10.04
CA LYS A 57 6.08 -11.63 9.24
C LYS A 57 5.35 -11.05 8.03
N GLY A 58 5.21 -9.73 7.95
CA GLY A 58 4.63 -9.07 6.79
C GLY A 58 3.76 -7.88 7.15
N PHE A 59 2.97 -7.43 6.18
CA PHE A 59 2.12 -6.26 6.34
C PHE A 59 0.78 -6.40 5.61
N ALA A 60 -0.20 -5.60 6.03
CA ALA A 60 -1.49 -5.46 5.37
C ALA A 60 -1.87 -3.98 5.23
N ILE A 61 -2.50 -3.63 4.10
CA ILE A 61 -2.88 -2.24 3.81
C ILE A 61 -4.34 -2.22 3.35
N GLY A 62 -5.19 -1.52 4.10
CA GLY A 62 -6.59 -1.27 3.71
C GLY A 62 -6.72 0.01 2.89
N ASN A 63 -7.40 -0.05 1.74
CA ASN A 63 -7.70 1.14 0.90
C ASN A 63 -6.51 2.11 0.76
N GLY A 64 -5.33 1.57 0.50
CA GLY A 64 -4.07 2.32 0.51
C GLY A 64 -3.92 3.28 -0.67
N VAL A 65 -3.31 4.44 -0.44
CA VAL A 65 -2.80 5.30 -1.51
C VAL A 65 -1.45 4.75 -1.98
N PHE A 66 -1.40 4.21 -3.21
CA PHE A 66 -0.19 3.63 -3.79
C PHE A 66 0.45 4.51 -4.89
N GLY A 67 -0.20 5.61 -5.27
CA GLY A 67 0.26 6.57 -6.28
C GLY A 67 -0.86 7.55 -6.64
N GLN A 68 -0.51 8.72 -7.19
CA GLN A 68 -1.51 9.76 -7.54
C GLN A 68 -2.58 9.23 -8.50
N ALA A 69 -2.18 8.51 -9.56
CA ALA A 69 -3.08 7.95 -10.56
C ALA A 69 -4.12 6.98 -9.95
N LEU A 70 -3.71 6.12 -9.01
CA LEU A 70 -4.61 5.17 -8.37
C LEU A 70 -5.56 5.85 -7.37
N GLY A 71 -5.13 6.96 -6.75
CA GLY A 71 -5.98 7.81 -5.92
C GLY A 71 -7.13 8.46 -6.72
N TYR A 72 -6.84 9.04 -7.88
CA TYR A 72 -7.88 9.65 -8.72
C TYR A 72 -8.92 8.61 -9.21
N LEU A 73 -8.48 7.39 -9.53
CA LEU A 73 -9.36 6.29 -9.92
C LEU A 73 -10.26 5.80 -8.77
N THR A 74 -9.81 5.87 -7.52
CA THR A 74 -10.53 5.31 -6.36
C THR A 74 -11.42 6.31 -5.63
N TYR A 75 -11.14 7.61 -5.71
CA TYR A 75 -11.92 8.66 -5.03
C TYR A 75 -13.08 9.24 -5.87
N GLY A 76 -13.41 8.64 -7.02
CA GLY A 76 -14.45 9.18 -7.91
C GLY A 76 -14.05 10.51 -8.56
N ALA A 77 -12.77 10.88 -8.50
CA ALA A 77 -12.20 12.05 -9.15
C ALA A 77 -11.72 11.73 -10.57
N ILE A 78 -12.35 10.75 -11.21
CA ILE A 78 -12.25 10.52 -12.64
C ILE A 78 -13.03 11.66 -13.30
N PRO A 79 -12.38 12.54 -14.10
CA PRO A 79 -13.12 13.54 -14.89
C PRO A 79 -14.25 12.85 -15.66
N GLN A 80 -15.45 13.46 -15.70
CA GLN A 80 -16.65 12.86 -16.29
C GLN A 80 -16.38 12.14 -17.63
N LYS A 81 -15.53 12.74 -18.49
CA LYS A 81 -15.12 12.17 -19.79
C LYS A 81 -14.53 10.75 -19.71
N TYR A 82 -13.85 10.39 -18.63
CA TYR A 82 -13.27 9.05 -18.43
C TYR A 82 -14.24 8.14 -17.64
N THR A 83 -15.11 8.72 -16.81
CA THR A 83 -16.17 7.98 -16.10
C THR A 83 -17.16 7.40 -17.10
N GLU A 84 -17.53 8.14 -18.15
CA GLU A 84 -18.39 7.66 -19.22
C GLU A 84 -17.78 6.43 -19.92
N VAL A 85 -16.49 6.48 -20.26
CA VAL A 85 -15.79 5.36 -20.91
C VAL A 85 -15.78 4.11 -20.02
N ILE A 86 -15.46 4.27 -18.73
CA ILE A 86 -15.46 3.16 -17.75
C ILE A 86 -16.88 2.62 -17.54
N PHE A 87 -17.88 3.49 -17.47
CA PHE A 87 -19.27 3.10 -17.26
C PHE A 87 -19.87 2.38 -18.48
N GLU A 88 -19.54 2.82 -19.70
CA GLU A 88 -19.91 2.10 -20.92
C GLU A 88 -19.22 0.73 -20.99
N ALA A 89 -17.92 0.65 -20.67
CA ALA A 89 -17.21 -0.61 -20.60
C ALA A 89 -17.84 -1.57 -19.56
N TRP A 90 -18.22 -1.05 -18.39
CA TRP A 90 -18.93 -1.82 -17.37
C TRP A 90 -20.28 -2.35 -17.90
N LYS A 91 -21.07 -1.51 -18.58
CA LYS A 91 -22.35 -1.93 -19.18
C LYS A 91 -22.17 -3.03 -20.23
N LYS A 92 -21.10 -2.98 -21.03
CA LYS A 92 -20.76 -4.04 -21.99
C LYS A 92 -20.48 -5.37 -21.29
N ILE A 93 -19.67 -5.35 -20.23
CA ILE A 93 -19.41 -6.54 -19.41
C ILE A 93 -20.72 -7.12 -18.85
N LEU A 94 -21.59 -6.28 -18.29
CA LEU A 94 -22.89 -6.72 -17.74
C LEU A 94 -23.83 -7.32 -18.80
N ARG A 95 -23.64 -6.98 -20.08
CA ARG A 95 -24.39 -7.54 -21.21
C ARG A 95 -23.73 -8.78 -21.81
N GLY A 96 -22.57 -9.20 -21.30
CA GLY A 96 -21.79 -10.32 -21.86
C GLY A 96 -21.03 -9.96 -23.13
N GLU A 97 -20.83 -8.68 -23.41
CA GLU A 97 -20.05 -8.19 -24.54
C GLU A 97 -18.54 -8.19 -24.18
N GLY A 98 -17.69 -8.62 -25.11
CA GLY A 98 -16.23 -8.55 -24.95
C GLY A 98 -15.73 -7.10 -24.97
N LEU A 99 -14.65 -6.82 -24.23
CA LEU A 99 -13.93 -5.56 -24.31
C LEU A 99 -12.76 -5.68 -25.29
N ASP A 100 -12.59 -4.69 -26.15
CA ASP A 100 -11.36 -4.56 -26.94
C ASP A 100 -10.28 -3.95 -26.04
N THR A 101 -9.35 -4.78 -25.57
CA THR A 101 -8.42 -4.44 -24.47
C THR A 101 -7.14 -3.74 -24.94
N LYS A 102 -7.09 -3.21 -26.16
CA LYS A 102 -5.96 -2.41 -26.62
C LYS A 102 -6.05 -0.99 -26.05
N LEU A 103 -5.67 -0.82 -24.80
CA LEU A 103 -5.34 0.48 -24.23
C LEU A 103 -3.84 0.71 -24.44
N GLU A 104 -3.47 1.75 -25.19
CA GLU A 104 -2.07 2.16 -25.26
C GLU A 104 -1.69 2.86 -23.95
N GLU A 105 -0.53 2.53 -23.38
CA GLU A 105 -0.02 3.07 -22.10
C GLU A 105 -0.01 4.62 -22.04
N HIS A 106 -0.04 5.27 -23.19
CA HIS A 106 -0.01 6.73 -23.33
C HIS A 106 -1.28 7.46 -22.83
N ASP A 107 -2.39 6.75 -22.67
CA ASP A 107 -3.69 7.33 -22.26
C ASP A 107 -3.89 7.46 -20.74
N LEU A 108 -3.00 6.85 -19.94
CA LEU A 108 -3.13 6.77 -18.48
C LEU A 108 -2.19 7.72 -17.72
N LEU A 109 -1.35 8.48 -18.42
CA LEU A 109 -0.29 9.31 -17.83
C LEU A 109 -0.41 10.79 -18.25
N TYR A 110 -1.51 11.45 -17.92
CA TYR A 110 -1.59 12.92 -17.81
C TYR A 110 -2.60 13.35 -16.75
#